data_AF-Q4N5S8-F1
#
_entry.id   AF-Q4N5S8-F1
#
_cell.length_a   1.000
_cell.length_b   1.000
_cell.length_c   1.000
_cell.angle_alpha   90.00
_cell.angle_beta   90.00
_cell.angle_gamma   90.00
#
_symmetry.space_group_name_H-M   'P 1'
#
loop_
_entity.id
_entity.type
_entity.pdbx_description
1 polymer ?
#
loop_
_entity_poly.entity_id
_entity_poly.type
_entity_poly.pdbx_seq_one_letter_code
_entity_poly.pdbx_strand_id
1 'polypeptide(L)'
;MLTIYKHLIFIILICFNKFVFSADNAINLKDLDNDPGLVNTSGKKGPVQTVKAIPVSRNKYKTVKDGDKIIYQCSGDSEGIDSVSVTQFYDKFRLMYISLTTADYYVTESLFFVQCMSDWHLIDQDIHDILSDACLNERNLEIVDFDNDGSYIVDEHNLHGLKGTGFIPKDEVQVVGVFHKGKPIWTAKDQSNKCTSVIVHGELQLTTLVNVNVIFQTDEELSSDGEEQQQPYQSESEKGQEPEQKQPDLPKLLEKLEVQKNEKLEELKKKLKQESKTLEPGQDLCLMSYPTILRSIFDDEENEEQKSQEATSTGLKETELENQLFYEYIDEKWTKVSKSKFYSRLNELDTEMMAQSKEEEATE
;
A
#
# COMPACT_ATOMS: atom_id res chain seq x y z
N MET A 1 -26.49 -48.22 -30.37
CA MET A 1 -25.35 -47.57 -31.06
C MET A 1 -25.43 -46.05 -31.06
N LEU A 2 -26.54 -45.42 -31.47
CA LEU A 2 -26.65 -43.95 -31.59
C LEU A 2 -26.32 -43.17 -30.29
N THR A 3 -26.69 -43.70 -29.13
CA THR A 3 -26.45 -43.04 -27.82
C THR A 3 -24.95 -42.98 -27.46
N ILE A 4 -24.19 -44.03 -27.79
CA ILE A 4 -22.75 -44.12 -27.52
C ILE A 4 -22.00 -43.08 -28.37
N TYR A 5 -22.36 -42.92 -29.64
CA TYR A 5 -21.76 -41.90 -30.51
C TYR A 5 -22.05 -40.48 -30.01
N LYS A 6 -23.26 -40.20 -29.51
CA LYS A 6 -23.58 -38.89 -28.92
C LYS A 6 -22.71 -38.59 -27.69
N HIS A 7 -22.48 -39.58 -26.83
CA HIS A 7 -21.63 -39.40 -25.64
C HIS A 7 -20.15 -39.25 -26.02
N LEU A 8 -19.67 -40.00 -27.02
CA LEU A 8 -18.31 -39.88 -27.52
C LEU A 8 -18.07 -38.51 -28.16
N ILE A 9 -19.01 -38.00 -28.97
CA ILE A 9 -18.94 -36.65 -29.54
C ILE A 9 -18.98 -35.58 -28.45
N PHE A 10 -19.80 -35.76 -27.41
CA PHE A 10 -19.85 -34.82 -26.29
C PHE A 10 -18.56 -34.81 -25.47
N ILE A 11 -17.95 -35.98 -25.22
CA ILE A 11 -16.64 -36.10 -24.58
C ILE A 11 -15.56 -35.48 -25.46
N ILE A 12 -15.55 -35.75 -26.76
CA ILE A 12 -14.63 -35.13 -27.72
C ILE A 12 -14.82 -33.62 -27.72
N LEU A 13 -16.04 -33.10 -27.74
CA LEU A 13 -16.30 -31.66 -27.69
C LEU A 13 -15.87 -31.04 -26.36
N ILE A 14 -16.09 -31.70 -25.21
CA ILE A 14 -15.60 -31.22 -23.90
C ILE A 14 -14.08 -31.23 -23.84
N CYS A 15 -13.45 -32.31 -24.32
CA CYS A 15 -12.01 -32.42 -24.38
C CYS A 15 -11.43 -31.39 -25.36
N PHE A 16 -12.00 -31.24 -26.56
CA PHE A 16 -11.57 -30.23 -27.53
C PHE A 16 -11.84 -28.82 -27.02
N ASN A 17 -12.93 -28.52 -26.32
CA ASN A 17 -13.12 -27.18 -25.72
C ASN A 17 -12.07 -26.89 -24.63
N LYS A 18 -11.61 -27.91 -23.90
CA LYS A 18 -10.47 -27.78 -22.98
C LYS A 18 -9.11 -27.73 -23.69
N PHE A 19 -9.03 -28.22 -24.92
CA PHE A 19 -7.82 -28.26 -25.76
C PHE A 19 -7.79 -27.22 -26.88
N VAL A 20 -8.83 -26.38 -27.02
CA VAL A 20 -8.69 -25.08 -27.66
C VAL A 20 -7.87 -24.25 -26.69
N PHE A 21 -6.57 -24.54 -26.66
CA PHE A 21 -5.59 -23.63 -26.13
C PHE A 21 -5.95 -22.26 -26.70
N SER A 22 -6.11 -21.28 -25.81
CA SER A 22 -6.21 -19.88 -26.20
C SER A 22 -5.16 -19.65 -27.31
N ALA A 23 -5.64 -19.51 -28.55
CA ALA A 23 -4.77 -19.20 -29.68
C ALA A 23 -4.17 -17.80 -29.52
N ASP A 24 -4.74 -17.02 -28.61
CA ASP A 24 -4.18 -15.77 -28.16
C ASP A 24 -2.95 -16.09 -27.31
N ASN A 25 -1.79 -15.83 -27.90
CA ASN A 25 -0.47 -15.76 -27.29
C ASN A 25 -0.37 -14.60 -26.27
N ALA A 26 -1.37 -14.48 -25.39
CA ALA A 26 -1.55 -13.38 -24.46
C ALA A 26 -1.75 -13.89 -23.03
N ILE A 27 -1.05 -13.27 -22.08
CA ILE A 27 -1.25 -13.49 -20.65
C ILE A 27 -2.37 -12.55 -20.21
N ASN A 28 -3.49 -13.08 -19.75
CA ASN A 28 -4.59 -12.28 -19.20
C ASN A 28 -4.52 -12.26 -17.68
N LEU A 29 -4.32 -11.06 -17.11
CA LEU A 29 -4.19 -10.87 -15.67
C LEU A 29 -5.45 -11.28 -14.88
N LYS A 30 -6.63 -11.28 -15.52
CA LYS A 30 -7.90 -11.71 -14.89
C LYS A 30 -8.09 -13.22 -14.85
N ASP A 31 -7.26 -13.97 -15.57
CA ASP A 31 -7.42 -15.41 -15.79
C ASP A 31 -6.12 -16.19 -15.60
N LEU A 32 -5.20 -15.67 -14.79
CA LEU A 32 -3.87 -16.26 -14.59
C LEU A 32 -3.98 -17.73 -14.16
N ASP A 33 -4.93 -18.08 -13.28
CA ASP A 33 -5.07 -19.42 -12.70
C ASP A 33 -5.61 -20.49 -13.67
N ASN A 34 -6.23 -20.09 -14.78
CA ASN A 34 -6.85 -21.03 -15.71
C ASN A 34 -6.03 -21.25 -16.99
N ASP A 35 -4.93 -20.52 -17.21
CA ASP A 35 -4.08 -20.71 -18.39
C ASP A 35 -3.11 -21.89 -18.19
N PRO A 36 -3.31 -23.04 -18.88
CA PRO A 36 -2.44 -24.21 -18.75
C PRO A 36 -1.02 -23.98 -19.30
N GLY A 37 -0.79 -22.89 -20.04
CA GLY A 37 0.54 -22.51 -20.54
C GLY A 37 1.35 -21.66 -19.56
N LEU A 38 0.82 -21.37 -18.37
CA LEU A 38 1.50 -20.61 -17.31
C LEU A 38 1.74 -21.50 -16.07
N VAL A 39 2.88 -21.28 -15.42
CA VAL A 39 3.15 -21.74 -14.06
C VAL A 39 3.01 -20.54 -13.14
N ASN A 40 2.08 -20.61 -12.20
CA ASN A 40 1.86 -19.53 -11.24
C ASN A 40 2.44 -19.87 -9.88
N THR A 41 3.07 -18.87 -9.26
CA THR A 41 3.39 -18.89 -7.84
C THR A 41 2.70 -17.69 -7.19
N SER A 42 2.03 -17.91 -6.07
CA SER A 42 1.38 -16.84 -5.31
C SER A 42 1.98 -16.72 -3.90
N GLY A 43 2.03 -15.51 -3.39
CA GLY A 43 2.41 -15.19 -2.01
C GLY A 43 1.46 -14.16 -1.45
N LYS A 44 1.13 -14.28 -0.16
CA LYS A 44 0.33 -13.29 0.57
C LYS A 44 1.09 -12.86 1.83
N LYS A 45 1.28 -11.55 2.00
CA LYS A 45 1.87 -10.94 3.19
C LYS A 45 0.96 -9.80 3.63
N GLY A 46 0.13 -10.06 4.64
CA GLY A 46 -0.92 -9.14 5.06
C GLY A 46 -1.92 -8.81 3.94
N PRO A 47 -2.20 -7.53 3.65
CA PRO A 47 -3.09 -7.09 2.57
C PRO A 47 -2.43 -7.14 1.18
N VAL A 48 -1.14 -7.52 1.10
CA VAL A 48 -0.41 -7.64 -0.16
C VAL A 48 -0.51 -9.06 -0.67
N GLN A 49 -1.00 -9.21 -1.90
CA GLN A 49 -0.98 -10.46 -2.64
C GLN A 49 -0.11 -10.28 -3.89
N THR A 50 0.86 -11.18 -4.08
CA THR A 50 1.69 -11.20 -5.28
C THR A 50 1.44 -12.49 -6.03
N VAL A 51 1.18 -12.39 -7.33
CA VAL A 51 1.07 -13.52 -8.25
C VAL A 51 2.12 -13.36 -9.33
N LYS A 52 3.01 -14.34 -9.45
CA LYS A 52 3.99 -14.42 -10.53
C LYS A 52 3.62 -15.55 -11.47
N ALA A 53 3.38 -15.20 -12.73
CA ALA A 53 3.09 -16.09 -13.82
C ALA A 53 4.31 -16.25 -14.74
N ILE A 54 4.69 -17.50 -15.02
CA ILE A 54 5.85 -17.85 -15.83
C ILE A 54 5.38 -18.76 -16.97
N PRO A 55 5.50 -18.34 -18.24
CA PRO A 55 5.22 -19.20 -19.37
C PRO A 55 6.00 -20.51 -19.37
N VAL A 56 5.30 -21.63 -19.59
CA VAL A 56 5.92 -22.96 -19.76
C VAL A 56 6.78 -23.01 -21.03
N SER A 57 6.41 -22.23 -22.05
CA SER A 57 7.12 -22.13 -23.32
C SER A 57 7.57 -20.69 -23.54
N ARG A 58 8.90 -20.49 -23.60
CA ARG A 58 9.51 -19.20 -23.91
C ARG A 58 9.04 -18.69 -25.27
N ASN A 59 8.89 -17.37 -25.39
CA ASN A 59 8.50 -16.67 -26.62
C ASN A 59 7.11 -17.03 -27.18
N LYS A 60 6.36 -17.94 -26.53
CA LYS A 60 4.96 -18.20 -26.88
C LYS A 60 4.11 -16.97 -26.61
N TYR A 61 4.24 -16.39 -25.42
CA TYR A 61 3.45 -15.23 -25.02
C TYR A 61 4.12 -13.93 -25.45
N LYS A 62 3.34 -13.08 -26.13
CA LYS A 62 3.77 -11.81 -26.74
C LYS A 62 2.98 -10.61 -26.24
N THR A 63 1.91 -10.84 -25.50
CA THR A 63 1.00 -9.77 -25.06
C THR A 63 0.61 -9.99 -23.61
N VAL A 64 0.52 -8.91 -22.84
CA VAL A 64 -0.10 -8.90 -21.50
C VAL A 64 -1.36 -8.05 -21.58
N LYS A 65 -2.48 -8.60 -21.10
CA LYS A 65 -3.80 -7.95 -21.11
C LYS A 65 -4.42 -7.95 -19.71
N ASP A 66 -5.22 -6.94 -19.40
CA ASP A 66 -6.14 -6.90 -18.26
C ASP A 66 -7.58 -6.94 -18.78
N GLY A 67 -8.16 -8.13 -18.90
CA GLY A 67 -9.41 -8.32 -19.65
C GLY A 67 -9.21 -8.00 -21.14
N ASP A 68 -9.97 -7.05 -21.66
CA ASP A 68 -9.90 -6.65 -23.08
C ASP A 68 -8.79 -5.62 -23.36
N LYS A 69 -8.21 -5.02 -22.31
CA LYS A 69 -7.21 -3.97 -22.45
C LYS A 69 -5.82 -4.56 -22.62
N ILE A 70 -5.15 -4.23 -23.72
CA ILE A 70 -3.72 -4.54 -23.91
C ILE A 70 -2.90 -3.59 -23.05
N ILE A 71 -2.09 -4.15 -22.15
CA ILE A 71 -1.16 -3.37 -21.32
C ILE A 71 0.19 -3.27 -22.02
N TYR A 72 0.67 -4.40 -22.55
CA TYR A 72 1.95 -4.48 -23.24
C TYR A 72 1.91 -5.50 -24.36
N GLN A 73 2.62 -5.21 -25.45
CA GLN A 73 2.81 -6.10 -26.58
C GLN A 73 4.27 -6.03 -27.04
N CYS A 74 4.93 -7.18 -27.11
CA CYS A 74 6.28 -7.29 -27.65
C CYS A 74 6.32 -6.77 -29.09
N SER A 75 7.41 -6.09 -29.45
CA SER A 75 7.58 -5.47 -30.77
C SER A 75 8.25 -6.41 -31.77
N GLY A 76 9.10 -7.33 -31.28
CA GLY A 76 9.89 -8.23 -32.10
C GLY A 76 9.33 -9.66 -32.21
N ASP A 77 9.54 -10.29 -33.36
CA ASP A 77 9.22 -11.71 -33.60
C ASP A 77 10.01 -12.66 -32.70
N SER A 78 11.18 -12.22 -32.22
CA SER A 78 12.05 -12.97 -31.32
C SER A 78 11.93 -12.61 -29.84
N GLU A 79 11.18 -11.56 -29.50
CA GLU A 79 10.97 -11.12 -28.11
C GLU A 79 9.90 -11.96 -27.43
N GLY A 80 10.07 -12.37 -26.19
CA GLY A 80 9.07 -13.12 -25.45
C GLY A 80 8.87 -12.60 -24.05
N ILE A 81 7.68 -12.78 -23.52
CA ILE A 81 7.46 -12.57 -22.09
C ILE A 81 8.02 -13.80 -21.34
N ASP A 82 8.99 -13.57 -20.46
CA ASP A 82 9.62 -14.60 -19.62
C ASP A 82 8.88 -14.75 -18.29
N SER A 83 8.43 -13.65 -17.70
CA SER A 83 7.52 -13.68 -16.55
C SER A 83 6.74 -12.38 -16.39
N VAL A 84 5.58 -12.49 -15.74
CA VAL A 84 4.76 -11.37 -15.30
C VAL A 84 4.52 -11.55 -13.81
N SER A 85 4.82 -10.53 -13.02
CA SER A 85 4.50 -10.49 -11.60
C SER A 85 3.52 -9.34 -11.34
N VAL A 86 2.39 -9.64 -10.72
CA VAL A 86 1.39 -8.65 -10.31
C VAL A 86 1.32 -8.64 -8.80
N THR A 87 1.54 -7.48 -8.19
CA THR A 87 1.36 -7.24 -6.76
C THR A 87 0.11 -6.41 -6.55
N GLN A 88 -0.83 -6.91 -5.77
CA GLN A 88 -2.11 -6.30 -5.45
C GLN A 88 -2.15 -5.92 -3.97
N PHE A 89 -2.65 -4.73 -3.68
CA PHE A 89 -2.76 -4.18 -2.33
C PHE A 89 -4.22 -3.78 -2.05
N TYR A 90 -4.78 -4.31 -0.95
CA TYR A 90 -6.22 -4.18 -0.58
C TYR A 90 -7.17 -4.50 -1.74
N ASP A 91 -6.83 -5.50 -2.55
CA ASP A 91 -7.59 -5.92 -3.73
C ASP A 91 -7.84 -4.85 -4.81
N LYS A 92 -7.24 -3.67 -4.72
CA LYS A 92 -7.55 -2.52 -5.58
C LYS A 92 -6.33 -1.95 -6.29
N PHE A 93 -5.29 -1.59 -5.55
CA PHE A 93 -4.07 -1.05 -6.13
C PHE A 93 -3.20 -2.17 -6.70
N ARG A 94 -2.64 -1.99 -7.90
CA ARG A 94 -1.79 -3.01 -8.53
C ARG A 94 -0.49 -2.43 -9.07
N LEU A 95 0.60 -3.17 -8.83
CA LEU A 95 1.88 -3.00 -9.49
C LEU A 95 2.12 -4.22 -10.38
N MET A 96 2.79 -4.01 -11.50
CA MET A 96 3.16 -5.08 -12.40
C MET A 96 4.61 -4.95 -12.85
N TYR A 97 5.29 -6.08 -12.86
CA TYR A 97 6.63 -6.27 -13.40
C TYR A 97 6.56 -7.28 -14.54
N ILE A 98 7.10 -6.92 -15.70
CA ILE A 98 7.23 -7.80 -16.87
C ILE A 98 8.72 -8.00 -17.16
N SER A 99 9.17 -9.25 -17.15
CA SER A 99 10.49 -9.64 -17.66
C SER A 99 10.37 -10.13 -19.09
N LEU A 100 11.19 -9.59 -19.98
CA LEU A 100 11.24 -9.94 -21.40
C LEU A 100 12.55 -10.66 -21.72
N THR A 101 12.48 -11.67 -22.60
CA THR A 101 13.65 -12.25 -23.25
C THR A 101 13.76 -11.69 -24.67
N THR A 102 14.92 -11.13 -25.04
CA THR A 102 15.17 -10.64 -26.40
C THR A 102 15.76 -11.72 -27.31
N ALA A 103 15.98 -11.39 -28.58
CA ALA A 103 16.51 -12.29 -29.61
C ALA A 103 17.83 -12.97 -29.22
N ASP A 104 18.66 -12.26 -28.45
CA ASP A 104 19.99 -12.71 -28.06
C ASP A 104 19.96 -13.63 -26.83
N TYR A 105 18.78 -13.92 -26.25
CA TYR A 105 18.54 -14.79 -25.09
C TYR A 105 19.25 -14.43 -23.77
N TYR A 106 20.26 -13.56 -23.81
CA TYR A 106 21.05 -13.13 -22.65
C TYR A 106 20.67 -11.74 -22.14
N VAL A 107 19.99 -10.94 -22.96
CA VAL A 107 19.51 -9.61 -22.53
C VAL A 107 18.07 -9.76 -22.06
N THR A 108 17.86 -9.41 -20.80
CA THR A 108 16.53 -9.30 -20.21
C THR A 108 16.18 -7.83 -20.12
N GLU A 109 15.04 -7.47 -20.67
CA GLU A 109 14.45 -6.14 -20.46
C GLU A 109 13.37 -6.27 -19.40
N SER A 110 13.28 -5.26 -18.52
CA SER A 110 12.32 -5.21 -17.43
C SER A 110 11.44 -3.99 -17.60
N LEU A 111 10.12 -4.21 -17.57
CA LEU A 111 9.12 -3.15 -17.65
C LEU A 111 8.28 -3.14 -16.38
N PHE A 112 8.03 -1.95 -15.86
CA PHE A 112 7.30 -1.76 -14.61
C PHE A 112 6.06 -0.92 -14.86
N PHE A 113 4.95 -1.31 -14.27
CA PHE A 113 3.68 -0.62 -14.44
C PHE A 113 2.98 -0.44 -13.10
N VAL A 114 2.20 0.63 -13.01
CA VAL A 114 1.25 0.86 -11.93
C VAL A 114 -0.15 0.98 -12.50
N GLN A 115 -1.12 0.33 -11.86
CA GLN A 115 -2.53 0.51 -12.15
C GLN A 115 -3.09 1.61 -11.26
N CYS A 116 -3.55 2.68 -11.87
CA CYS A 116 -4.28 3.73 -11.21
C CYS A 116 -5.69 3.81 -11.79
N MET A 117 -6.70 3.71 -10.93
CA MET A 117 -8.12 3.73 -11.30
C MET A 117 -8.47 2.53 -12.19
N SER A 118 -8.37 2.68 -13.50
CA SER A 118 -8.57 1.60 -14.49
C SER A 118 -7.46 1.54 -15.53
N ASP A 119 -6.49 2.45 -15.46
CA ASP A 119 -5.43 2.59 -16.44
C ASP A 119 -4.08 2.12 -15.91
N TRP A 120 -3.26 1.59 -16.84
CA TRP A 120 -1.94 1.08 -16.55
C TRP A 120 -0.93 2.08 -17.11
N HIS A 121 0.01 2.49 -16.28
CA HIS A 121 1.04 3.46 -16.64
C HIS A 121 2.39 2.79 -16.54
N LEU A 122 3.20 2.91 -17.60
CA LEU A 122 4.61 2.53 -17.55
C LEU A 122 5.34 3.48 -16.60
N ILE A 123 6.09 2.91 -15.66
CA ILE A 123 6.88 3.64 -14.67
C ILE A 123 8.31 3.09 -14.67
N ASP A 124 9.21 3.86 -14.09
CA ASP A 124 10.59 3.43 -13.93
C ASP A 124 10.73 2.47 -12.74
N GLN A 125 11.81 1.69 -12.76
CA GLN A 125 12.14 0.74 -11.71
C GLN A 125 12.18 1.40 -10.33
N ASP A 126 12.83 2.56 -10.21
CA ASP A 126 12.97 3.25 -8.92
C ASP A 126 11.61 3.62 -8.32
N ILE A 127 10.66 4.07 -9.16
CA ILE A 127 9.29 4.39 -8.71
C ILE A 127 8.57 3.11 -8.31
N HIS A 128 8.70 2.04 -9.10
CA HIS A 128 8.11 0.75 -8.77
C HIS A 128 8.61 0.23 -7.43
N ASP A 129 9.90 0.33 -7.16
CA ASP A 129 10.52 -0.17 -5.94
C ASP A 129 10.05 0.63 -4.71
N ILE A 130 9.94 1.97 -4.83
CA ILE A 130 9.32 2.81 -3.77
C ILE A 130 7.88 2.39 -3.49
N LEU A 131 7.07 2.22 -4.54
CA LEU A 131 5.65 1.85 -4.39
C LEU A 131 5.50 0.44 -3.83
N SER A 132 6.37 -0.48 -4.22
CA SER A 132 6.40 -1.85 -3.72
C SER A 132 6.75 -1.89 -2.24
N ASP A 133 7.77 -1.14 -1.82
CA ASP A 133 8.14 -1.02 -0.41
C ASP A 133 6.99 -0.42 0.42
N ALA A 134 6.37 0.65 -0.08
CA ALA A 134 5.20 1.25 0.55
C ALA A 134 4.03 0.24 0.69
N CYS A 135 3.73 -0.56 -0.34
CA CYS A 135 2.70 -1.61 -0.23
C CYS A 135 3.05 -2.66 0.84
N LEU A 136 4.33 -3.04 0.93
CA LEU A 136 4.79 -4.07 1.87
C LEU A 136 4.71 -3.60 3.32
N ASN A 137 4.98 -2.32 3.57
CA ASN A 137 5.15 -1.77 4.92
C ASN A 137 3.92 -0.98 5.41
N GLU A 138 3.18 -0.29 4.53
CA GLU A 138 2.05 0.53 4.95
C GLU A 138 0.77 -0.28 5.22
N ARG A 139 0.02 0.06 6.27
CA ARG A 139 -1.25 -0.57 6.65
C ARG A 139 -2.33 0.44 7.00
N ASN A 140 -3.56 0.08 6.67
CA ASN A 140 -4.77 0.75 7.13
C ASN A 140 -5.38 -0.14 8.21
N LEU A 141 -5.71 0.45 9.35
CA LEU A 141 -6.40 -0.23 10.43
C LEU A 141 -7.91 0.01 10.30
N GLU A 142 -8.67 -1.00 9.90
CA GLU A 142 -10.14 -0.99 10.04
C GLU A 142 -10.50 -1.54 11.42
N ILE A 143 -11.10 -0.70 12.27
CA ILE A 143 -11.38 -1.02 13.68
C ILE A 143 -12.50 -2.05 13.80
N VAL A 144 -13.55 -1.91 12.99
CA VAL A 144 -14.79 -2.69 13.14
C VAL A 144 -14.62 -4.11 12.61
N ASP A 145 -14.04 -4.23 11.42
CA ASP A 145 -13.80 -5.48 10.72
C ASP A 145 -12.31 -5.86 10.78
N PHE A 146 -11.70 -5.66 11.95
CA PHE A 146 -10.27 -5.91 12.15
C PHE A 146 -9.93 -7.39 11.91
N ASP A 147 -9.12 -7.65 10.88
CA ASP A 147 -8.54 -8.95 10.59
C ASP A 147 -7.05 -8.95 11.02
N ASN A 148 -6.71 -9.74 12.03
CA ASN A 148 -5.33 -9.83 12.50
C ASN A 148 -4.49 -10.70 11.56
N ASP A 149 -3.95 -10.07 10.53
CA ASP A 149 -3.02 -10.70 9.58
C ASP A 149 -1.59 -10.88 10.13
N GLY A 150 -1.39 -10.61 11.43
CA GLY A 150 -0.10 -10.66 12.10
C GLY A 150 0.68 -9.34 12.05
N SER A 151 0.12 -8.26 11.50
CA SER A 151 0.75 -6.93 11.46
C SER A 151 0.71 -6.19 12.80
N TYR A 152 -0.14 -6.61 13.73
CA TYR A 152 -0.41 -5.90 14.98
C TYR A 152 -0.24 -6.78 16.23
N ILE A 153 0.26 -6.17 17.30
CA ILE A 153 0.08 -6.65 18.67
C ILE A 153 -1.22 -6.03 19.17
N VAL A 154 -2.15 -6.88 19.59
CA VAL A 154 -3.47 -6.46 20.10
C VAL A 154 -3.49 -6.68 21.60
N ASP A 155 -3.79 -5.60 22.33
CA ASP A 155 -3.88 -5.60 23.80
C ASP A 155 -5.29 -5.20 24.24
N GLU A 156 -6.05 -6.16 24.78
CA GLU A 156 -7.36 -5.88 25.35
C GLU A 156 -7.22 -5.54 26.83
N HIS A 157 -7.84 -4.44 27.24
CA HIS A 157 -7.87 -4.02 28.63
C HIS A 157 -9.30 -3.65 29.05
N ASN A 158 -9.53 -3.62 30.36
CA ASN A 158 -10.76 -3.12 30.93
C ASN A 158 -10.39 -2.05 31.97
N LEU A 159 -10.60 -0.80 31.60
CA LEU A 159 -10.34 0.34 32.47
C LEU A 159 -11.68 0.76 33.05
N HIS A 160 -11.86 0.57 34.36
CA HIS A 160 -13.05 1.02 35.10
C HIS A 160 -14.39 0.48 34.60
N GLY A 161 -14.41 -0.72 34.00
CA GLY A 161 -15.63 -1.35 33.48
C GLY A 161 -15.82 -1.14 31.98
N LEU A 162 -15.11 -0.17 31.38
CA LEU A 162 -15.11 0.05 29.94
C LEU A 162 -14.02 -0.79 29.28
N LYS A 163 -14.46 -1.69 28.38
CA LYS A 163 -13.55 -2.45 27.52
C LYS A 163 -12.75 -1.48 26.65
N GLY A 164 -11.47 -1.73 26.47
CA GLY A 164 -10.61 -1.01 25.54
C GLY A 164 -9.72 -1.98 24.77
N THR A 165 -9.35 -1.60 23.55
CA THR A 165 -8.47 -2.39 22.68
C THR A 165 -7.36 -1.50 22.14
N GLY A 166 -6.12 -1.87 22.44
CA GLY A 166 -4.92 -1.26 21.88
C GLY A 166 -4.41 -2.04 20.67
N PHE A 167 -4.10 -1.33 19.60
CA PHE A 167 -3.45 -1.85 18.40
C PHE A 167 -2.07 -1.22 18.28
N ILE A 168 -1.03 -2.03 18.36
CA ILE A 168 0.37 -1.60 18.24
C ILE A 168 0.94 -2.27 16.99
N PRO A 169 1.27 -1.53 15.91
CA PRO A 169 1.92 -2.12 14.75
C PRO A 169 3.29 -2.68 15.12
N LYS A 170 3.71 -3.75 14.43
CA LYS A 170 5.08 -4.25 14.52
C LYS A 170 6.07 -3.29 13.83
N ASP A 171 7.35 -3.44 14.13
CA ASP A 171 8.41 -2.52 13.67
C ASP A 171 8.48 -2.39 12.14
N GLU A 172 8.18 -3.45 11.39
CA GLU A 172 8.15 -3.46 9.93
C GLU A 172 6.86 -2.86 9.32
N VAL A 173 5.87 -2.50 10.15
CA VAL A 173 4.55 -2.02 9.73
C VAL A 173 4.38 -0.54 10.06
N GLN A 174 3.93 0.23 9.09
CA GLN A 174 3.59 1.64 9.25
C GLN A 174 2.09 1.83 9.09
N VAL A 175 1.41 2.24 10.15
CA VAL A 175 -0.04 2.53 10.08
C VAL A 175 -0.22 3.93 9.49
N VAL A 176 -0.80 3.99 8.30
CA VAL A 176 -1.00 5.22 7.52
C VAL A 176 -2.46 5.66 7.47
N GLY A 177 -3.37 4.88 8.05
CA GLY A 177 -4.76 5.24 8.18
C GLY A 177 -5.48 4.40 9.22
N VAL A 178 -6.47 5.01 9.88
CA VAL A 178 -7.35 4.40 10.88
C VAL A 178 -8.79 4.65 10.45
N PHE A 179 -9.58 3.59 10.39
CA PHE A 179 -10.90 3.56 9.78
C PHE A 179 -11.93 2.93 10.70
N HIS A 180 -13.18 3.37 10.53
CA HIS A 180 -14.34 2.78 11.18
C HIS A 180 -15.49 2.70 10.17
N LYS A 181 -15.81 1.47 9.75
CA LYS A 181 -16.81 1.15 8.71
C LYS A 181 -16.45 1.80 7.37
N GLY A 182 -15.17 1.73 6.99
CA GLY A 182 -14.62 2.34 5.78
C GLY A 182 -14.50 3.86 5.80
N LYS A 183 -14.98 4.54 6.86
CA LYS A 183 -14.82 6.00 7.01
C LYS A 183 -13.52 6.31 7.75
N PRO A 184 -12.71 7.27 7.27
CA PRO A 184 -11.47 7.65 7.96
C PRO A 184 -11.76 8.32 9.31
N ILE A 185 -11.03 7.88 10.33
CA ILE A 185 -10.85 8.59 11.60
C ILE A 185 -9.62 9.47 11.50
N TRP A 186 -8.52 8.88 11.00
CA TRP A 186 -7.24 9.54 10.82
C TRP A 186 -6.53 8.95 9.60
N THR A 187 -5.78 9.80 8.89
CA THR A 187 -4.88 9.40 7.80
C THR A 187 -3.56 10.16 7.92
N ALA A 188 -2.46 9.49 7.63
CA ALA A 188 -1.17 10.14 7.48
C ALA A 188 -1.22 11.11 6.30
N LYS A 189 -0.68 12.32 6.48
CA LYS A 189 -0.59 13.33 5.40
C LYS A 189 0.55 13.04 4.44
N ASP A 190 1.58 12.37 4.93
CA ASP A 190 2.84 12.08 4.26
C ASP A 190 3.51 10.87 4.94
N GLN A 191 4.67 10.47 4.43
CA GLN A 191 5.42 9.31 4.94
C GLN A 191 6.15 9.58 6.27
N SER A 192 6.24 10.84 6.72
CA SER A 192 6.90 11.19 7.99
C SER A 192 5.97 11.02 9.20
N ASN A 193 4.65 11.03 8.99
CA ASN A 193 3.67 10.75 10.03
C ASN A 193 3.48 9.24 10.24
N LYS A 194 3.99 8.73 11.37
CA LYS A 194 3.87 7.30 11.73
C LYS A 194 2.95 7.12 12.92
N CYS A 195 1.86 6.38 12.74
CA CYS A 195 1.02 5.98 13.87
C CYS A 195 1.69 4.82 14.63
N THR A 196 1.95 5.01 15.92
CA THR A 196 2.64 4.05 16.78
C THR A 196 1.71 3.21 17.63
N SER A 197 0.49 3.68 17.85
CA SER A 197 -0.57 2.88 18.46
C SER A 197 -1.93 3.53 18.30
N VAL A 198 -2.98 2.70 18.31
CA VAL A 198 -4.37 3.12 18.30
C VAL A 198 -5.05 2.49 19.50
N ILE A 199 -5.74 3.29 20.32
CA ILE A 199 -6.52 2.81 21.46
C ILE A 199 -7.98 3.12 21.18
N VAL A 200 -8.79 2.07 21.15
CA VAL A 200 -10.23 2.14 20.94
C VAL A 200 -10.92 1.90 22.27
N HIS A 201 -11.75 2.84 22.71
CA HIS A 201 -12.48 2.74 23.96
C HIS A 201 -13.92 2.29 23.68
N GLY A 202 -14.40 1.31 24.45
CA GLY A 202 -15.63 0.57 24.23
C GLY A 202 -15.47 -0.65 23.33
N GLU A 203 -16.59 -1.27 22.97
CA GLU A 203 -16.63 -2.34 21.99
C GLU A 203 -16.33 -1.82 20.58
N LEU A 204 -15.53 -2.54 19.79
CA LEU A 204 -15.09 -2.10 18.46
C LEU A 204 -16.25 -1.72 17.52
N GLN A 205 -17.39 -2.42 17.63
CA GLN A 205 -18.58 -2.23 16.78
C GLN A 205 -19.40 -0.97 17.12
N LEU A 206 -19.30 -0.54 18.38
CA LEU A 206 -20.10 0.53 18.99
C LEU A 206 -19.23 1.69 19.49
N THR A 207 -17.93 1.66 19.21
CA THR A 207 -16.99 2.63 19.74
C THR A 207 -17.35 4.05 19.30
N THR A 208 -17.20 4.98 20.22
CA THR A 208 -17.40 6.41 19.99
C THR A 208 -16.16 7.23 20.32
N LEU A 209 -15.11 6.60 20.85
CA LEU A 209 -13.89 7.26 21.32
C LEU A 209 -12.65 6.49 20.85
N VAL A 210 -11.78 7.18 20.12
CA VAL A 210 -10.51 6.63 19.61
C VAL A 210 -9.38 7.60 19.92
N ASN A 211 -8.28 7.05 20.44
CA ASN A 211 -7.01 7.75 20.62
C ASN A 211 -5.99 7.19 19.62
N VAL A 212 -5.39 8.05 18.81
CA VAL A 212 -4.37 7.71 17.82
C VAL A 212 -3.05 8.35 18.25
N ASN A 213 -2.05 7.54 18.57
CA ASN A 213 -0.71 8.02 18.88
C ASN A 213 0.11 8.09 17.59
N VAL A 214 0.69 9.25 17.30
CA VAL A 214 1.43 9.56 16.07
C VAL A 214 2.79 10.15 16.45
N ILE A 215 3.85 9.73 15.76
CA ILE A 215 5.17 10.36 15.83
C ILE A 215 5.45 10.99 14.47
N PHE A 216 5.94 12.22 14.50
CA PHE A 216 6.48 12.89 13.32
C PHE A 216 7.98 12.63 13.27
N GLN A 217 8.45 11.89 12.28
CA GLN A 217 9.89 11.71 12.05
C GLN A 217 10.39 12.82 11.14
N THR A 218 11.33 13.62 11.62
CA THR A 218 12.11 14.51 10.75
C THR A 218 13.24 13.72 10.12
N ASP A 219 13.61 14.05 8.88
CA ASP A 219 14.68 13.37 8.13
C ASP A 219 16.04 13.37 8.86
N GLU A 220 16.23 14.27 9.83
CA GLU A 220 17.45 14.38 10.64
C GLU A 220 17.68 13.15 11.53
N GLU A 221 16.61 12.51 12.04
CA GLU A 221 16.71 11.38 12.97
C GLU A 221 17.09 10.05 12.29
N LEU A 222 16.86 9.93 10.98
CA LEU A 222 17.21 8.72 10.20
C LEU A 222 18.70 8.60 9.88
N SER A 223 19.48 9.66 10.13
CA SER A 223 20.90 9.74 9.78
C SER A 223 21.85 9.33 10.92
N SER A 224 21.36 9.15 12.15
CA SER A 224 22.22 8.91 13.32
C SER A 224 22.56 7.45 13.60
N ASP A 225 21.88 6.50 12.95
CA ASP A 225 22.10 5.07 13.17
C ASP A 225 23.09 4.51 12.14
N GLY A 226 24.39 4.70 12.34
CA GLY A 226 25.36 3.91 11.55
C GLY A 226 26.81 4.33 11.41
N GLU A 227 27.33 5.35 12.09
CA GLU A 227 28.79 5.51 12.17
C GLU A 227 29.40 4.55 13.21
N GLU A 228 29.36 3.24 12.92
CA GLU A 228 30.30 2.30 13.53
C GLU A 228 31.71 2.71 13.09
N GLN A 229 32.49 3.19 14.06
CA GLN A 229 33.89 3.58 13.92
C GLN A 229 34.74 2.42 13.38
N GLN A 230 34.88 2.30 12.07
CA GLN A 230 35.91 1.46 11.46
C GLN A 230 37.27 2.10 11.73
N GLN A 231 38.07 1.44 12.57
CA GLN A 231 39.46 1.83 12.80
C GLN A 231 40.27 1.74 11.50
N PRO A 232 41.15 2.71 11.21
CA PRO A 232 41.93 2.71 9.99
C PRO A 232 43.03 1.64 10.07
N TYR A 233 42.95 0.63 9.21
CA TYR A 233 44.08 -0.25 8.90
C TYR A 233 45.12 0.55 8.09
N GLN A 234 46.24 0.90 8.72
CA GLN A 234 47.40 1.45 8.04
C GLN A 234 48.18 0.31 7.36
N SER A 235 48.14 0.26 6.03
CA SER A 235 49.11 -0.50 5.23
C SER A 235 49.99 0.48 4.46
N GLU A 236 51.26 0.58 4.84
CA GLU A 236 52.31 1.23 4.05
C GLU A 236 52.61 0.39 2.80
N SER A 237 52.43 0.93 1.60
CA SER A 237 53.07 0.39 0.41
C SER A 237 53.45 1.49 -0.60
N GLU A 238 54.58 1.25 -1.24
CA GLU A 238 55.44 2.20 -1.93
C GLU A 238 54.90 2.78 -3.25
N LYS A 239 55.50 3.92 -3.57
CA LYS A 239 55.31 4.81 -4.72
C LYS A 239 55.35 4.11 -6.09
N GLY A 240 54.22 4.18 -6.80
CA GLY A 240 54.16 4.22 -8.26
C GLY A 240 53.18 5.33 -8.67
N GLN A 241 53.67 6.38 -9.34
CA GLN A 241 52.82 7.47 -9.87
C GLN A 241 52.08 6.99 -11.11
N GLU A 242 50.85 6.52 -10.93
CA GLU A 242 49.85 6.47 -12.00
C GLU A 242 49.10 7.82 -12.10
N PRO A 243 48.62 8.19 -13.30
CA PRO A 243 47.91 9.44 -13.50
C PRO A 243 46.64 9.47 -12.64
N GLU A 244 46.49 10.51 -11.82
CA GLU A 244 45.30 10.77 -11.00
C GLU A 244 44.02 10.76 -11.86
N GLN A 245 43.38 9.60 -11.96
CA GLN A 245 41.97 9.54 -12.33
C GLN A 245 41.20 10.19 -11.20
N LYS A 246 40.69 11.41 -11.45
CA LYS A 246 39.74 12.07 -10.55
C LYS A 246 38.58 11.10 -10.32
N GLN A 247 38.54 10.50 -9.14
CA GLN A 247 37.39 9.72 -8.72
C GLN A 247 36.15 10.62 -8.83
N PRO A 248 35.08 10.15 -9.49
CA PRO A 248 33.84 10.90 -9.54
C PRO A 248 33.34 11.14 -8.12
N ASP A 249 32.91 12.38 -7.87
CA ASP A 249 32.37 12.82 -6.59
C ASP A 249 31.02 12.11 -6.35
N LEU A 250 31.09 10.94 -5.71
CA LEU A 250 29.96 10.03 -5.52
C LEU A 250 28.76 10.70 -4.81
N PRO A 251 28.94 11.51 -3.75
CA PRO A 251 27.84 12.28 -3.15
C PRO A 251 27.06 13.14 -4.15
N LYS A 252 27.75 13.85 -5.05
CA LYS A 252 27.09 14.69 -6.07
C LYS A 252 26.35 13.87 -7.12
N LEU A 253 26.78 12.64 -7.39
CA LEU A 253 26.06 11.75 -8.30
C LEU A 253 24.79 11.20 -7.64
N LEU A 254 24.86 10.83 -6.36
CA LEU A 254 23.70 10.37 -5.59
C LEU A 254 22.63 11.47 -5.45
N GLU A 255 23.04 12.70 -5.14
CA GLU A 255 22.13 13.85 -5.07
C GLU A 255 21.41 14.08 -6.41
N LYS A 256 22.13 13.99 -7.53
CA LYS A 256 21.53 14.12 -8.87
C LYS A 256 20.55 13.00 -9.19
N LEU A 257 20.86 11.77 -8.81
CA LEU A 257 19.95 10.63 -9.03
C LEU A 257 18.67 10.77 -8.20
N GLU A 258 18.78 11.20 -6.94
CA GLU A 258 17.61 11.42 -6.08
C GLU A 258 16.72 12.56 -6.62
N VAL A 259 17.32 13.64 -7.12
CA VAL A 259 16.57 14.71 -7.79
C VAL A 259 15.82 14.19 -9.02
N GLN A 260 16.48 13.42 -9.89
CA GLN A 260 15.85 12.85 -11.09
C GLN A 260 14.69 11.91 -10.75
N LYS A 261 14.87 11.08 -9.72
CA LYS A 261 13.84 10.17 -9.21
C LYS A 261 12.62 10.95 -8.71
N ASN A 262 12.84 12.00 -7.92
CA ASN A 262 11.77 12.86 -7.41
C ASN A 262 11.05 13.62 -8.53
N GLU A 263 11.77 14.13 -9.54
CA GLU A 263 11.16 14.78 -10.71
C GLU A 263 10.21 13.85 -11.47
N LYS A 264 10.62 12.60 -11.70
CA LYS A 264 9.79 11.61 -12.39
C LYS A 264 8.57 11.19 -11.58
N LEU A 265 8.73 11.07 -10.26
CA LEU A 265 7.62 10.81 -9.36
C LEU A 265 6.60 11.96 -9.42
N GLU A 266 7.04 13.22 -9.36
CA GLU A 266 6.16 14.38 -9.48
C GLU A 266 5.48 14.47 -10.85
N GLU A 267 6.15 14.07 -11.93
CA GLU A 267 5.52 13.96 -13.25
C GLU A 267 4.39 12.91 -13.25
N LEU A 268 4.61 11.75 -12.64
CA LEU A 268 3.57 10.72 -12.48
C LEU A 268 2.40 11.28 -11.65
N LYS A 269 2.68 11.93 -10.51
CA LYS A 269 1.67 12.56 -9.67
C LYS A 269 0.79 13.53 -10.45
N LYS A 270 1.41 14.38 -11.27
CA LYS A 270 0.71 15.35 -12.11
C LYS A 270 -0.19 14.69 -13.16
N LYS A 271 0.27 13.61 -13.80
CA LYS A 271 -0.55 12.83 -14.76
C LYS A 271 -1.78 12.24 -14.09
N LEU A 272 -1.59 11.60 -12.93
CA LEU A 272 -2.68 11.00 -12.15
C LEU A 272 -3.70 12.05 -11.67
N LYS A 273 -3.23 13.23 -11.23
CA LYS A 273 -4.09 14.36 -10.84
C LYS A 273 -4.92 14.89 -12.02
N GLN A 274 -4.40 14.82 -13.24
CA GLN A 274 -5.15 15.25 -14.42
C GLN A 274 -6.23 14.23 -14.80
N GLU A 275 -5.92 12.94 -14.69
CA GLU A 275 -6.87 11.86 -14.95
C GLU A 275 -8.00 11.83 -13.91
N SER A 276 -7.70 12.10 -12.64
CA SER A 276 -8.72 12.10 -11.58
C SER A 276 -9.80 13.15 -11.81
N LYS A 277 -9.46 14.28 -12.43
CA LYS A 277 -10.41 15.34 -12.81
C LYS A 277 -11.40 14.91 -13.89
N THR A 278 -11.10 13.82 -14.61
CA THR A 278 -11.98 13.28 -15.66
C THR A 278 -12.94 12.22 -15.13
N LEU A 279 -12.81 11.81 -13.87
CA LEU A 279 -13.70 10.84 -13.26
C LEU A 279 -15.07 11.45 -12.96
N GLU A 280 -16.10 10.63 -13.11
CA GLU A 280 -17.47 11.03 -12.79
C GLU A 280 -17.64 11.20 -11.27
N PRO A 281 -18.35 12.26 -10.81
CA PRO A 281 -18.67 12.44 -9.40
C PRO A 281 -19.37 11.19 -8.83
N GLY A 282 -18.78 10.59 -7.79
CA GLY A 282 -19.33 9.38 -7.15
C GLY A 282 -18.68 8.07 -7.58
N GLN A 283 -17.72 8.07 -8.51
CA GLN A 283 -16.73 7.01 -8.54
C GLN A 283 -15.86 7.16 -7.30
N ASP A 284 -16.21 6.43 -6.25
CA ASP A 284 -15.47 6.38 -5.00
C ASP A 284 -14.10 5.76 -5.31
N LEU A 285 -13.15 6.62 -5.68
CA LEU A 285 -11.76 6.26 -5.68
C LEU A 285 -11.48 5.80 -4.27
N CYS A 286 -11.23 4.50 -4.09
CA CYS A 286 -10.74 4.01 -2.83
C CYS A 286 -9.29 4.45 -2.68
N LEU A 287 -9.07 5.77 -2.58
CA LEU A 287 -7.80 6.44 -2.36
C LEU A 287 -7.08 5.85 -1.15
N MET A 288 -7.86 5.28 -0.22
CA MET A 288 -7.38 4.58 0.94
C MET A 288 -6.61 3.29 0.62
N SER A 289 -6.90 2.64 -0.51
CA SER A 289 -6.10 1.50 -0.98
C SER A 289 -4.79 1.91 -1.67
N TYR A 290 -4.51 3.21 -1.82
CA TYR A 290 -3.25 3.67 -2.38
C TYR A 290 -2.22 3.88 -1.29
N PRO A 291 -0.93 3.59 -1.57
CA PRO A 291 0.17 4.02 -0.74
C PRO A 291 0.15 5.54 -0.52
N THR A 292 0.61 5.97 0.66
CA THR A 292 0.58 7.36 1.12
C THR A 292 1.26 8.31 0.13
N ILE A 293 2.35 7.86 -0.49
CA ILE A 293 3.07 8.62 -1.51
C ILE A 293 2.21 9.01 -2.72
N LEU A 294 1.26 8.16 -3.13
CA LEU A 294 0.29 8.46 -4.19
C LEU A 294 -0.96 9.15 -3.65
N ARG A 295 -1.34 8.90 -2.39
CA ARG A 295 -2.51 9.52 -1.78
C ARG A 295 -2.37 11.05 -1.70
N SER A 296 -1.16 11.54 -1.43
CA SER A 296 -0.83 12.98 -1.39
C SER A 296 -1.23 13.76 -2.65
N ILE A 297 -1.39 13.10 -3.80
CA ILE A 297 -1.83 13.71 -5.06
C ILE A 297 -3.26 14.27 -4.95
N PHE A 298 -4.10 13.61 -4.15
CA PHE A 298 -5.55 13.84 -4.10
C PHE A 298 -5.96 14.74 -2.93
N ASP A 299 -5.12 14.86 -1.89
CA ASP A 299 -5.45 15.59 -0.66
C ASP A 299 -5.39 17.12 -0.80
N ASP A 300 -4.84 17.64 -1.92
CA ASP A 300 -4.70 19.08 -2.16
C ASP A 300 -6.04 19.81 -2.36
N GLU A 301 -7.09 19.13 -2.84
CA GLU A 301 -8.33 19.79 -3.27
C GLU A 301 -9.35 20.01 -2.13
N GLU A 302 -9.34 19.18 -1.08
CA GLU A 302 -10.27 19.33 0.06
C GLU A 302 -9.73 20.24 1.19
N ASN A 303 -8.41 20.47 1.24
CA ASN A 303 -7.77 21.11 2.37
C ASN A 303 -7.81 22.65 2.35
N GLU A 304 -8.14 23.31 1.24
CA GLU A 304 -8.26 24.78 1.22
C GLU A 304 -9.47 25.29 2.04
N GLU A 305 -10.56 24.52 2.10
CA GLU A 305 -11.72 24.86 2.94
C GLU A 305 -11.48 24.58 4.42
N GLN A 306 -10.74 23.51 4.78
CA GLN A 306 -10.42 23.17 6.18
C GLN A 306 -9.30 24.04 6.78
N LYS A 307 -8.27 24.41 6.00
CA LYS A 307 -7.21 25.34 6.45
C LYS A 307 -7.77 26.71 6.85
N SER A 308 -8.88 27.13 6.24
CA SER A 308 -9.55 28.38 6.56
C SER A 308 -10.23 28.37 7.95
N GLN A 309 -10.53 27.20 8.51
CA GLN A 309 -11.11 27.06 9.85
C GLN A 309 -10.05 26.84 10.95
N GLU A 310 -8.93 26.18 10.65
CA GLU A 310 -7.83 25.99 11.61
C GLU A 310 -7.00 27.27 11.83
N ALA A 311 -6.94 28.17 10.85
CA ALA A 311 -6.15 29.41 10.93
C ALA A 311 -6.66 30.45 11.96
N THR A 312 -7.84 30.25 12.57
CA THR A 312 -8.36 31.12 13.64
C THR A 312 -7.98 30.71 15.06
N SER A 313 -7.14 29.68 15.25
CA SER A 313 -6.87 29.08 16.56
C SER A 313 -5.39 28.88 16.92
N THR A 314 -4.45 29.73 16.52
CA THR A 314 -3.04 29.54 16.91
C THR A 314 -2.32 30.84 17.28
N GLY A 315 -2.40 31.15 18.57
CA GLY A 315 -1.48 32.04 19.28
C GLY A 315 -0.97 31.36 20.54
N LEU A 316 -0.45 30.14 20.44
CA LEU A 316 0.22 29.43 21.54
C LEU A 316 1.47 28.76 21.00
N LYS A 317 2.58 28.96 21.72
CA LYS A 317 3.90 28.44 21.38
C LYS A 317 3.87 26.92 21.43
N GLU A 318 4.22 26.29 20.32
CA GLU A 318 4.55 24.87 20.20
C GLU A 318 5.66 24.54 21.18
N THR A 319 5.29 23.97 22.31
CA THR A 319 6.21 23.29 23.22
C THR A 319 5.53 21.97 23.56
N GLU A 320 6.19 20.89 23.14
CA GLU A 320 5.79 19.48 23.18
C GLU A 320 4.87 19.05 22.03
N LEU A 321 5.44 18.24 21.13
CA LEU A 321 4.73 17.50 20.11
C LEU A 321 3.55 16.77 20.76
N GLU A 322 2.31 17.22 20.53
CA GLU A 322 1.13 16.45 20.91
C GLU A 322 1.03 15.23 19.99
N ASN A 323 1.80 14.19 20.33
CA ASN A 323 1.84 12.88 19.66
C ASN A 323 0.55 12.06 19.86
N GLN A 324 -0.52 12.66 20.39
CA GLN A 324 -1.77 11.98 20.72
C GLN A 324 -2.95 12.75 20.13
N LEU A 325 -3.69 12.10 19.25
CA LEU A 325 -4.87 12.65 18.60
C LEU A 325 -6.10 11.95 19.14
N PHE A 326 -7.07 12.73 19.62
CA PHE A 326 -8.28 12.22 20.25
C PHE A 326 -9.48 12.48 19.35
N TYR A 327 -10.29 11.45 19.12
CA TYR A 327 -11.44 11.48 18.23
C TYR A 327 -12.71 11.00 18.95
N GLU A 328 -13.81 11.69 18.68
CA GLU A 328 -15.15 11.35 19.16
C GLU A 328 -16.10 11.20 17.97
N TYR A 329 -16.97 10.18 18.00
CA TYR A 329 -18.00 9.98 16.99
C TYR A 329 -19.26 10.78 17.36
N ILE A 330 -19.49 11.90 16.66
CA ILE A 330 -20.57 12.86 16.92
C ILE A 330 -21.34 13.07 15.61
N ASP A 331 -22.66 12.99 15.66
CA ASP A 331 -23.54 13.25 14.50
C ASP A 331 -23.11 12.49 13.23
N GLU A 332 -22.86 11.19 13.38
CA GLU A 332 -22.43 10.26 12.33
C GLU A 332 -21.03 10.52 11.72
N LYS A 333 -20.24 11.41 12.33
CA LYS A 333 -18.90 11.79 11.87
C LYS A 333 -17.85 11.72 12.99
N TRP A 334 -16.67 11.21 12.66
CA TRP A 334 -15.51 11.30 13.53
C TRP A 334 -14.97 12.72 13.56
N THR A 335 -14.88 13.28 14.77
CA THR A 335 -14.47 14.66 15.00
C THR A 335 -13.29 14.67 15.97
N LYS A 336 -12.20 15.35 15.60
CA LYS A 336 -11.06 15.56 16.50
C LYS A 336 -11.50 16.43 17.67
N VAL A 337 -11.17 16.02 18.90
CA VAL A 337 -11.53 16.71 20.14
C VAL A 337 -10.29 17.00 20.99
N SER A 338 -10.39 17.91 21.95
CA SER A 338 -9.32 18.15 22.90
C SER A 338 -9.17 16.96 23.86
N LYS A 339 -7.95 16.76 24.38
CA LYS A 339 -7.65 15.74 25.40
C LYS A 339 -8.60 15.83 26.60
N SER A 340 -8.86 17.04 27.12
CA SER A 340 -9.75 17.25 28.26
C SER A 340 -11.19 16.85 27.97
N LYS A 341 -11.72 17.20 26.78
CA LYS A 341 -13.08 16.80 26.37
C LYS A 341 -13.16 15.28 26.22
N PHE A 342 -12.17 14.67 25.59
CA PHE A 342 -12.09 13.22 25.41
C PHE A 342 -12.17 12.47 26.74
N TYR A 343 -11.34 12.83 27.72
CA TYR A 343 -11.37 12.17 29.04
C TYR A 343 -12.62 12.50 29.85
N SER A 344 -13.24 13.68 29.67
CA SER A 344 -14.55 13.95 30.26
C SER A 344 -15.60 12.96 29.73
N ARG A 345 -15.66 12.76 28.40
CA ARG A 345 -16.58 11.82 27.79
C ARG A 345 -16.28 10.37 28.17
N LEU A 346 -15.00 10.01 28.29
CA LEU A 346 -14.59 8.69 28.75
C LEU A 346 -15.12 8.39 30.16
N ASN A 347 -14.96 9.34 31.09
CA ASN A 347 -15.48 9.19 32.47
C ASN A 347 -17.03 9.11 32.51
N GLU A 348 -17.71 9.81 31.62
CA GLU A 348 -19.18 9.70 31.48
C GLU A 348 -19.58 8.30 31.04
N LEU A 349 -18.94 7.75 30.00
CA LEU A 349 -19.18 6.38 29.53
C LEU A 349 -18.90 5.33 30.60
N ASP A 350 -17.81 5.48 31.36
CA ASP A 350 -17.49 4.60 32.49
C ASP A 350 -18.61 4.61 33.54
N THR A 351 -19.16 5.80 33.83
CA THR A 351 -20.26 5.96 34.79
C THR A 351 -21.56 5.34 34.28
N GLU A 352 -21.86 5.50 32.98
CA GLU A 352 -23.02 4.89 32.31
C GLU A 352 -22.94 3.35 32.35
N MET A 353 -21.78 2.77 32.03
CA MET A 353 -21.54 1.33 32.07
C MET A 353 -21.70 0.75 33.48
N MET A 354 -21.19 1.43 34.50
CA MET A 354 -21.32 1.04 35.90
C MET A 354 -22.76 1.15 36.44
N ALA A 355 -23.60 1.99 35.82
CA ALA A 355 -25.02 2.08 36.15
C ALA A 355 -25.80 0.90 35.51
N GLN A 356 -25.52 0.58 34.25
CA GLN A 356 -26.16 -0.52 33.52
C GLN A 356 -25.90 -1.88 34.19
N SER A 357 -24.67 -2.16 34.61
CA SER A 357 -24.34 -3.43 35.27
C SER A 357 -25.11 -3.64 36.59
N LYS A 358 -25.38 -2.57 37.34
CA LYS A 358 -26.19 -2.63 38.58
C LYS A 358 -27.67 -2.88 38.30
N GLU A 359 -28.19 -2.38 37.19
CA GLU A 359 -29.58 -2.61 36.81
C GLU A 359 -29.78 -4.07 36.37
N GLU A 360 -28.83 -4.64 35.61
CA GLU A 360 -28.85 -6.04 35.22
C GLU A 360 -28.82 -6.98 36.45
N GLU A 361 -27.92 -6.74 37.41
CA GLU A 361 -27.85 -7.51 38.68
C GLU A 361 -29.12 -7.41 39.52
N ALA A 362 -29.89 -6.31 39.42
CA ALA A 362 -31.13 -6.13 40.16
C ALA A 362 -32.33 -6.85 39.51
N THR A 363 -32.20 -7.25 38.24
CA THR A 363 -33.26 -7.94 37.48
C THR A 363 -33.12 -9.46 37.46
N GLU A 364 -31.98 -10.00 37.90
CA GLU A 364 -31.76 -11.43 38.20
C GLU A 364 -32.19 -11.78 39.63
#